data_AF-A0A068Z2M4-F1
#
_entry.id   AF-A0A068Z2M4-F1
#
_cell.length_a   1.000
_cell.length_b   1.000
_cell.length_c   1.000
_cell.angle_alpha   90.00
_cell.angle_beta   90.00
_cell.angle_gamma   90.00
#
_symmetry.space_group_name_H-M   'P 1'
#
loop_
_entity.id
_entity.type
_entity.pdbx_description
1 polymer ?
#
loop_
_entity_poly.entity_id
_entity_poly.type
_entity_poly.pdbx_seq_one_letter_code
_entity_poly.pdbx_strand_id
1 'polypeptide(L)' 'MELKAVIATEEIADDKNVRVEWKLLTDLLVTVLAEATEKLGWYSQRWKVEVFQNIMNHAVRLNAPGWVQYSV' A
#
# COMPACT_ATOMS: atom_id res chain seq x y z
N MET A 1 -3.08 -21.29 16.73
CA MET A 1 -2.34 -20.22 16.03
C MET A 1 -2.70 -18.92 16.72
N GLU A 2 -1.73 -18.22 17.28
CA GLU A 2 -1.94 -16.91 17.91
C GLU A 2 -1.83 -15.83 16.84
N LEU A 3 -2.67 -14.80 16.91
CA LEU A 3 -2.68 -13.67 15.98
C LEU A 3 -2.44 -12.38 16.74
N LYS A 4 -1.62 -11.50 16.19
CA LYS A 4 -1.30 -10.19 16.75
C LYS A 4 -1.86 -9.08 15.86
N ALA A 5 -2.20 -7.97 16.49
CA ALA A 5 -2.66 -6.76 15.81
C ALA A 5 -1.69 -5.60 16.07
N VAL A 6 -1.33 -4.88 15.01
CA VAL A 6 -0.60 -3.60 15.09
C VAL A 6 -1.56 -2.50 14.66
N ILE A 7 -1.80 -1.55 15.56
CA ILE A 7 -2.61 -0.36 15.30
C ILE A 7 -1.68 0.83 15.22
N ALA A 8 -1.68 1.52 14.08
CA ALA A 8 -0.91 2.73 13.86
C ALA A 8 -1.86 3.85 13.46
N THR A 9 -1.76 4.97 14.16
CA THR A 9 -2.59 6.14 13.87
C THR A 9 -1.69 7.36 13.79
N GLU A 10 -1.81 8.12 12.72
CA GLU A 10 -1.04 9.34 12.50
C GLU A 10 -1.26 10.33 13.66
N GLU A 11 -0.21 10.95 14.19
CA GLU A 11 -0.35 11.79 15.39
C GLU A 11 -1.04 13.13 15.08
N ILE A 12 -0.68 13.75 13.95
CA ILE A 12 -1.18 15.06 13.51
C ILE A 12 -1.85 14.86 12.15
N ALA A 13 -3.16 15.04 12.09
CA ALA A 13 -3.87 15.13 10.82
C ALA A 13 -3.76 16.57 10.30
N ASP A 14 -3.44 16.75 9.03
CA ASP A 14 -3.65 18.04 8.35
C ASP A 14 -5.16 18.29 8.24
N ASP A 15 -5.64 19.50 8.55
CA ASP A 15 -7.07 19.87 8.49
C ASP A 15 -7.72 19.57 7.13
N LYS A 16 -6.89 19.42 6.09
CA LYS A 16 -7.32 19.13 4.72
C LYS A 16 -7.43 17.64 4.40
N ASN A 17 -6.88 16.75 5.22
CA ASN A 17 -6.79 15.32 4.93
C ASN A 17 -7.38 14.46 6.05
N VAL A 18 -7.95 13.33 5.68
CA VAL A 18 -8.39 12.33 6.65
C VAL A 18 -7.16 11.67 7.25
N ARG A 19 -7.11 11.63 8.58
CA ARG A 19 -6.08 10.96 9.38
C ARG A 19 -5.82 9.55 8.88
N VAL A 20 -4.56 9.18 8.71
CA VAL A 20 -4.19 7.80 8.38
C VAL A 20 -4.33 6.90 9.61
N GLU A 21 -5.16 5.86 9.48
CA GLU A 21 -5.32 4.79 10.48
C GLU A 21 -5.10 3.43 9.83
N TRP A 22 -4.15 2.66 10.36
CA TRP A 22 -3.84 1.31 9.91
C TRP A 22 -4.08 0.29 11.01
N LYS A 23 -4.77 -0.81 10.66
CA LYS A 23 -4.98 -1.99 11.50
C LYS A 23 -4.42 -3.20 10.77
N LEU A 24 -3.22 -3.61 11.13
CA LEU A 24 -2.51 -4.74 10.52
C LEU A 24 -2.67 -5.98 11.40
N LEU A 25 -3.12 -7.08 10.82
CA LEU A 25 -3.12 -8.40 11.45
C LEU A 25 -1.92 -9.21 10.98
N THR A 26 -1.23 -9.88 11.90
CA THR A 26 -0.06 -10.69 11.58
C THR A 26 0.08 -11.86 12.56
N ASP A 27 0.62 -12.97 12.06
CA ASP A 27 1.08 -14.12 12.83
C ASP A 27 2.55 -13.96 13.29
N LEU A 28 3.21 -12.88 12.87
CA LEU A 28 4.59 -12.57 13.26
C LEU A 28 4.67 -12.06 14.70
N LEU A 29 5.82 -12.29 15.32
CA LEU A 29 6.09 -11.79 16.66
C LEU A 29 6.15 -10.25 16.67
N VAL A 30 5.33 -9.68 17.54
CA VAL A 30 5.37 -8.29 17.97
C VAL A 30 5.29 -8.29 19.49
N THR A 31 6.36 -7.85 20.13
CA THR A 31 6.56 -7.79 21.58
C THR A 31 7.08 -6.44 22.03
N VAL A 32 7.81 -5.75 21.15
CA VAL A 32 8.33 -4.39 21.38
C VAL A 32 7.97 -3.45 20.24
N LEU A 33 8.01 -2.14 20.51
CA LEU A 33 7.69 -1.10 19.54
C LEU A 33 8.54 -1.19 18.27
N ALA A 34 9.83 -1.51 18.39
CA ALA A 34 10.74 -1.64 17.24
C ALA A 34 10.26 -2.70 16.24
N GLU A 35 9.74 -3.83 16.73
CA GLU A 35 9.17 -4.87 15.88
C GLU A 35 7.88 -4.38 15.22
N ALA A 36 6.99 -3.71 15.97
CA ALA A 36 5.77 -3.15 15.38
C ALA A 36 6.07 -2.16 14.25
N THR A 37 7.05 -1.26 14.46
CA THR A 37 7.51 -0.28 13.46
C THR A 37 8.12 -0.95 12.23
N GLU A 38 8.90 -2.02 12.41
CA GLU A 38 9.44 -2.78 11.28
C GLU A 38 8.32 -3.36 10.40
N LYS A 39 7.33 -4.02 11.01
CA LYS A 39 6.20 -4.62 10.27
C LYS A 39 5.36 -3.53 9.59
N LEU A 40 5.18 -2.39 10.24
CA LEU A 40 4.55 -1.22 9.65
C LEU A 40 5.33 -0.70 8.43
N GLY A 41 6.67 -0.68 8.52
CA GLY A 41 7.57 -0.30 7.43
C GLY A 41 7.57 -1.28 6.26
N TRP A 42 7.25 -2.56 6.49
CA TRP A 42 6.98 -3.50 5.40
C TRP A 42 5.62 -3.23 4.77
N TYR A 43 4.57 -3.05 5.58
CA TYR A 43 3.22 -2.78 5.09
C TYR A 43 3.12 -1.45 4.33
N SER A 44 3.89 -0.44 4.73
CA SER A 44 3.95 0.85 4.03
C SER A 44 4.48 0.74 2.60
N GLN A 45 5.03 -0.40 2.20
CA GLN A 45 5.51 -0.66 0.83
C GLN A 45 4.47 -1.38 -0.05
N ARG A 46 3.26 -1.65 0.45
CA ARG A 46 2.20 -2.33 -0.31
C ARG A 46 1.91 -1.64 -1.64
N TRP A 47 2.01 -0.31 -1.71
CA TRP A 47 1.79 0.47 -2.94
C TRP A 47 2.76 0.12 -4.08
N LYS A 48 3.92 -0.48 -3.81
CA LYS A 48 4.88 -0.85 -4.86
C LYS A 48 4.28 -1.82 -5.88
N VAL A 49 3.35 -2.69 -5.47
CA VAL A 49 2.66 -3.60 -6.40
C VAL A 49 1.77 -2.84 -7.38
N GLU A 50 1.13 -1.75 -6.91
CA GLU A 50 0.27 -0.90 -7.72
C GLU A 50 1.11 -0.13 -8.75
N VAL A 51 2.30 0.35 -8.37
CA VAL A 51 3.24 0.99 -9.31
C VAL A 51 3.69 0.02 -10.39
N PHE A 52 4.07 -1.20 -10.01
CA PHE A 52 4.49 -2.22 -10.96
C PHE A 52 3.38 -2.51 -11.98
N GLN A 53 2.15 -2.71 -11.51
CA GLN A 53 0.98 -2.91 -12.37
C GLN A 53 0.70 -1.69 -13.26
N ASN A 54 0.82 -0.48 -12.72
CA ASN A 54 0.66 0.75 -13.49
C ASN A 54 1.70 0.85 -14.62
N ILE A 55 2.98 0.61 -14.33
CA ILE A 55 4.04 0.64 -15.34
C ILE A 55 3.76 -0.38 -16.45
N MET A 56 3.40 -1.61 -16.09
CA MET A 56 3.05 -2.65 -17.08
C MET A 56 1.87 -2.24 -17.96
N ASN A 57 0.79 -1.74 -17.35
CA ASN A 57 -0.41 -1.34 -18.08
C ASN A 57 -0.15 -0.18 -19.05
N HIS A 58 0.65 0.81 -18.65
CA HIS A 58 1.01 1.92 -19.54
C HIS A 58 1.97 1.48 -20.65
N ALA A 59 2.95 0.61 -20.36
CA ALA A 59 3.87 0.08 -21.36
C ALA A 59 3.13 -0.74 -22.44
N VAL A 60 2.13 -1.54 -22.05
CA VAL A 60 1.27 -2.28 -23.00
C VAL A 60 0.43 -1.33 -23.86
N ARG A 61 -0.12 -0.26 -23.28
CA ARG A 61 -0.92 0.74 -24.01
C ARG A 61 -0.09 1.55 -25.02
N LEU A 62 1.15 1.91 -24.68
CA LEU A 62 2.04 2.65 -25.58
C LEU A 62 2.54 1.80 -26.76
N ASN A 63 2.69 0.50 -26.56
CA ASN A 63 3.13 -0.45 -27.59
C ASN A 63 1.98 -1.12 -28.33
N ALA A 64 0.73 -0.71 -28.08
CA ALA A 64 -0.40 -1.12 -28.90
C ALA A 64 -0.21 -0.49 -30.30
N PRO A 65 -0.22 -1.29 -31.39
CA PRO A 65 -0.16 -0.74 -32.74
C PRO A 65 -1.29 0.27 -32.93
N GLY A 66 -1.00 1.41 -33.56
CA GLY A 66 -1.82 2.63 -33.63
C GLY A 66 -3.15 2.53 -34.37
N TRP A 67 -3.90 1.44 -34.20
CA TRP A 67 -5.23 1.21 -34.77
C TRP A 67 -6.17 0.63 -33.73
N VAL A 68 -6.45 1.38 -32.68
CA VAL A 68 -7.70 1.25 -31.92
C VAL A 68 -8.20 2.66 -31.57
N GLN A 69 -8.58 3.43 -32.59
CA GLN A 69 -9.59 4.48 -32.45
C GLN A 69 -10.97 3.83 -32.67
N TYR A 70 -11.63 3.38 -31.61
CA TYR A 70 -13.11 3.35 -31.60
C TYR A 70 -13.50 4.73 -31.02
N SER A 71 -13.93 5.70 -31.84
CA SER A 71 -15.31 5.83 -32.33
C SER A 71 -16.33 5.65 -31.21
N VAL A 72 -16.55 6.72 -30.45
CA VAL A 72 -17.88 7.22 -30.04
C VAL A 72 -17.85 8.73 -30.17
#